data_AF-A0A8H3WBK3-F1
#
_entry.id   AF-A0A8H3WBK3-F1
#
_cell.length_a   1.000
_cell.length_b   1.000
_cell.length_c   1.000
_cell.angle_alpha   90.00
_cell.angle_beta   90.00
_cell.angle_gamma   90.00
#
_symmetry.space_group_name_H-M   'P 1'
#
loop_
_entity.id
_entity.type
_entity.pdbx_description
1 polymer ?
#
loop_
_entity_poly.entity_id
_entity_poly.type
_entity_poly.pdbx_seq_one_letter_code
_entity_poly.pdbx_strand_id
1 'polypeptide(L)'
;MVLATLLGAILTIIAGAYALDLFVFFSQDSREPQYVRSHVPLIGHLIGISKRGAGWYYTDVASSQPSGIFTLPIFNFKLYVISERKLISAIQRHARTISFTPFAAKTSKTLSGLGDIVLGIQDHLQGPPEAKEFDRVQRASMSAGPDLDAMALVSARVTLELVEELAMKAKTGAGTRIELYTWLKHLIALSASEGMFGPMNPFRDPDHEADFWTFAEKSHILVMGGLMPRILARDALQARERNAVRYENYIRNGGHEEASGVVKGRCHILKENGATVRDMGRIHIGFDMAMLANYAPTAFWAVYEILCRPTLVQEIREEVRKAITKGDEADWTLEISSLKTACPLLLSSIQEAQRVNSVQAGIREILRDTTITTEDTSFLLKKGSYLQINGISTLRDLETWGF
;
A
#
# COMPACT_ATOMS: atom_id res chain seq x y z
N MET A 1 52.48 -1.98 3.18
CA MET A 1 51.88 -3.23 3.72
C MET A 1 50.37 -3.11 3.89
N VAL A 2 49.85 -2.17 4.68
CA VAL A 2 48.39 -1.97 4.91
C VAL A 2 47.59 -1.77 3.61
N LEU A 3 48.08 -0.97 2.66
CA LEU A 3 47.40 -0.76 1.38
C LEU A 3 47.29 -2.02 0.52
N ALA A 4 48.34 -2.85 0.49
CA ALA A 4 48.34 -4.11 -0.26
C ALA A 4 47.40 -5.14 0.37
N THR A 5 47.35 -5.20 1.71
CA THR A 5 46.40 -6.04 2.45
C THR A 5 44.96 -5.59 2.22
N LEU A 6 44.69 -4.29 2.23
CA LEU A 6 43.37 -3.73 1.94
C LEU A 6 42.93 -4.04 0.50
N LEU A 7 43.83 -3.85 -0.47
CA LEU A 7 43.56 -4.11 -1.88
C LEU A 7 43.34 -5.61 -2.16
N GLY A 8 44.14 -6.47 -1.52
CA GLY A 8 43.93 -7.92 -1.54
C GLY A 8 42.56 -8.32 -0.97
N ALA A 9 42.17 -7.77 0.18
CA ALA A 9 40.87 -8.05 0.78
C ALA A 9 39.70 -7.60 -0.12
N ILE A 10 39.80 -6.42 -0.74
CA ILE A 10 38.80 -5.93 -1.70
C ILE A 10 38.68 -6.88 -2.90
N LEU A 11 39.81 -7.29 -3.49
CA LEU A 11 39.82 -8.21 -4.63
C LEU A 11 39.22 -9.58 -4.26
N THR A 12 39.52 -10.12 -3.08
CA THR A 12 38.93 -11.37 -2.61
C THR A 12 37.42 -11.25 -2.42
N ILE A 13 36.93 -10.14 -1.87
CA ILE A 13 35.49 -9.88 -1.72
C ILE A 13 34.82 -9.81 -3.09
N ILE A 14 35.40 -9.08 -4.05
CA ILE A 14 34.88 -8.97 -5.40
C ILE A 14 34.85 -10.35 -6.07
N ALA A 15 35.97 -11.08 -6.06
CA ALA A 15 36.05 -12.41 -6.65
C ALA A 15 35.05 -13.38 -6.01
N GLY A 16 34.89 -13.33 -4.68
CA GLY A 16 33.89 -14.10 -3.95
C GLY A 16 32.45 -13.74 -4.35
N ALA A 17 32.15 -12.46 -4.57
CA ALA A 17 30.84 -12.02 -5.02
C ALA A 17 30.52 -12.53 -6.44
N TYR A 18 31.48 -12.45 -7.37
CA TYR A 18 31.32 -13.00 -8.72
C TYR A 18 31.23 -14.54 -8.73
N ALA A 19 31.99 -15.24 -7.89
CA ALA A 19 31.91 -16.69 -7.75
C ALA A 19 30.54 -17.13 -7.21
N LEU A 20 30.02 -16.42 -6.20
CA LEU A 20 28.70 -16.68 -5.65
C LEU A 20 27.60 -16.38 -6.67
N ASP A 21 27.71 -15.28 -7.41
CA ASP A 21 26.81 -14.95 -8.50
C ASP A 21 26.79 -16.06 -9.56
N LEU A 22 27.96 -16.49 -10.03
CA LEU A 22 28.06 -17.63 -10.96
C LEU A 22 27.40 -18.89 -10.39
N PHE A 23 27.64 -19.23 -9.13
CA PHE A 23 27.01 -20.37 -8.48
C PHE A 23 25.48 -20.28 -8.48
N VAL A 24 24.91 -19.11 -8.16
CA VAL A 24 23.46 -18.88 -8.22
C VAL A 24 22.92 -19.15 -9.63
N PHE A 25 23.59 -18.66 -10.67
CA PHE A 25 23.20 -18.88 -12.06
C PHE A 25 23.35 -20.35 -12.50
N PHE A 26 24.37 -21.07 -12.04
CA PHE A 26 24.53 -22.50 -12.33
C PHE A 26 23.51 -23.38 -11.60
N SER A 27 22.98 -22.92 -10.46
CA SER A 27 21.97 -23.63 -9.68
C SER A 27 20.54 -23.48 -10.21
N GLN A 28 20.34 -22.77 -11.33
CA GLN A 28 19.03 -22.53 -11.91
C GLN A 28 18.40 -23.83 -12.45
N ASP A 29 17.17 -24.12 -12.04
CA ASP A 29 16.35 -25.16 -12.66
C ASP A 29 15.88 -24.64 -14.03
N SER A 30 16.12 -25.41 -15.10
CA SER A 30 15.83 -25.00 -16.48
C SER A 30 14.34 -24.76 -16.77
N ARG A 31 13.45 -25.20 -15.87
CA ARG A 31 12.00 -24.95 -15.94
C ARG A 31 11.58 -23.63 -15.30
N GLU A 32 12.45 -22.99 -14.52
CA GLU A 32 12.17 -21.66 -13.94
C GLU A 32 12.28 -20.57 -15.01
N PRO A 33 11.58 -19.42 -14.84
CA PRO A 33 11.80 -18.25 -15.68
C PRO A 33 13.27 -17.83 -15.73
N GLN A 34 13.70 -17.30 -16.88
CA GLN A 34 15.08 -16.91 -17.12
C GLN A 34 15.62 -15.97 -16.03
N TYR A 35 16.84 -16.24 -15.55
CA TYR A 35 17.50 -15.36 -14.61
C TYR A 35 18.11 -14.18 -15.35
N VAL A 36 17.87 -12.97 -14.85
CA VAL A 36 18.48 -11.76 -15.38
C VAL A 36 19.67 -11.39 -14.51
N ARG A 37 20.84 -11.15 -15.12
CA ARG A 37 22.02 -10.64 -14.41
C ARG A 37 21.92 -9.14 -14.21
N SER A 38 22.29 -8.67 -13.03
CA SER A 38 22.58 -7.25 -12.80
C SER A 38 24.03 -6.90 -13.16
N HIS A 39 24.28 -5.62 -13.44
CA HIS A 39 25.62 -5.10 -13.73
C HIS A 39 26.61 -5.29 -12.58
N VAL A 40 26.13 -5.11 -11.35
CA VAL A 40 26.89 -5.38 -10.12
C VAL A 40 26.38 -6.69 -9.53
N PRO A 41 27.23 -7.71 -9.33
CA PRO A 41 26.80 -9.00 -8.76
C PRO A 41 26.11 -8.84 -7.41
N LEU A 42 25.11 -9.69 -7.14
CA LEU A 42 24.36 -9.82 -5.87
C LEU A 42 23.51 -8.60 -5.43
N ILE A 43 24.01 -7.38 -5.58
CA ILE A 43 23.38 -6.14 -5.08
C ILE A 43 22.86 -5.24 -6.19
N GLY A 44 23.23 -5.48 -7.46
CA GLY A 44 22.91 -4.59 -8.56
C GLY A 44 21.41 -4.41 -8.79
N HIS A 45 20.60 -5.46 -8.61
CA HIS A 45 19.14 -5.34 -8.65
C HIS A 45 18.59 -4.43 -7.55
N LEU A 46 19.11 -4.53 -6.32
CA LEU A 46 18.69 -3.67 -5.21
C LEU A 46 19.06 -2.21 -5.43
N ILE A 47 20.25 -1.95 -5.98
CA ILE A 47 20.67 -0.61 -6.37
C ILE A 47 19.75 -0.06 -7.46
N GLY A 48 19.41 -0.86 -8.47
CA GLY A 48 18.48 -0.50 -9.53
C GLY A 48 17.10 -0.13 -8.99
N ILE A 49 16.53 -1.00 -8.15
CA ILE A 49 15.25 -0.78 -7.46
C ILE A 49 15.28 0.49 -6.62
N SER A 50 16.35 0.70 -5.83
CA SER A 50 16.47 1.89 -4.97
C SER A 50 16.60 3.18 -5.76
N LYS A 51 17.29 3.18 -6.91
CA LYS A 51 17.53 4.39 -7.71
C LYS A 51 16.36 4.75 -8.62
N ARG A 52 15.72 3.75 -9.24
CA ARG A 52 14.65 3.98 -10.24
C ARG A 52 13.24 3.77 -9.68
N GLY A 53 13.12 3.18 -8.50
CA GLY A 53 11.86 2.64 -8.01
C GLY A 53 11.58 1.26 -8.60
N ALA A 54 10.96 0.39 -7.80
CA ALA A 54 10.75 -1.02 -8.13
C ALA A 54 10.05 -1.21 -9.49
N GLY A 55 8.90 -0.57 -9.70
CA GLY A 55 8.10 -0.74 -10.92
C GLY A 55 8.85 -0.36 -12.20
N TRP A 56 9.51 0.80 -12.20
CA TRP A 56 10.26 1.28 -13.36
C TRP A 56 11.49 0.43 -13.66
N TYR A 57 12.22 0.00 -12.61
CA TYR A 57 13.34 -0.91 -12.80
C TYR A 57 12.89 -2.25 -13.39
N TYR A 58 11.76 -2.79 -12.94
CA TYR A 58 11.18 -4.00 -13.51
C TYR A 58 10.77 -3.81 -14.98
N THR A 59 10.22 -2.64 -15.34
CA THR A 59 9.89 -2.30 -16.73
C THR A 59 11.13 -2.21 -17.60
N ASP A 60 12.21 -1.59 -17.12
CA ASP A 60 13.49 -1.52 -17.82
C ASP A 60 14.03 -2.92 -18.12
N VAL A 61 14.02 -3.81 -17.12
CA VAL A 61 14.45 -5.21 -17.30
C VAL A 61 13.53 -5.95 -18.27
N ALA A 62 12.22 -5.81 -18.11
CA ALA A 62 11.21 -6.49 -18.93
C ALA A 62 11.34 -6.18 -20.43
N SER A 63 11.82 -5.00 -20.80
CA SER A 63 12.00 -4.59 -22.21
C SER A 63 12.90 -5.55 -23.01
N SER A 64 13.76 -6.31 -22.33
CA SER A 64 14.67 -7.29 -22.92
C SER A 64 14.23 -8.74 -22.69
N GLN A 65 13.02 -8.98 -22.18
CA GLN A 65 12.53 -10.31 -21.78
C GLN A 65 11.24 -10.68 -22.55
N PRO A 66 11.34 -11.49 -23.63
CA PRO A 66 10.20 -11.79 -24.51
C PRO A 66 9.15 -12.73 -23.89
N SER A 67 9.48 -13.43 -22.80
CA SER A 67 8.57 -14.37 -22.13
C SER A 67 7.51 -13.69 -21.24
N GLY A 68 7.65 -12.39 -20.98
CA GLY A 68 6.77 -11.67 -20.05
C GLY A 68 6.94 -12.06 -18.57
N ILE A 69 7.89 -12.96 -18.27
CA ILE A 69 8.27 -13.39 -16.92
C ILE A 69 9.76 -13.67 -16.83
N PHE A 70 10.38 -13.18 -15.77
CA PHE A 70 11.82 -13.35 -15.51
C PHE A 70 12.11 -13.42 -14.01
N THR A 71 13.32 -13.87 -13.66
CA THR A 71 13.77 -14.04 -12.28
C THR A 71 14.87 -13.05 -11.95
N LEU A 72 14.70 -12.30 -10.86
CA LEU A 72 15.74 -11.48 -10.25
C LEU A 72 16.29 -12.22 -9.02
N PRO A 73 17.54 -12.73 -9.06
CA PRO A 73 18.18 -13.29 -7.88
C PRO A 73 18.56 -12.16 -6.92
N ILE A 74 18.03 -12.18 -5.70
CA ILE A 74 18.33 -11.19 -4.65
C ILE A 74 18.79 -11.92 -3.40
N PHE A 75 20.10 -11.93 -3.17
CA PHE A 75 20.74 -12.66 -2.07
C PHE A 75 20.28 -14.12 -1.97
N ASN A 76 19.49 -14.45 -0.94
CA ASN A 76 19.03 -15.80 -0.62
C ASN A 76 17.61 -16.09 -1.13
N PHE A 77 16.95 -15.16 -1.80
CA PHE A 77 15.62 -15.37 -2.37
C PHE A 77 15.56 -15.00 -3.85
N LYS A 78 14.58 -15.58 -4.53
CA LYS A 78 14.29 -15.32 -5.93
C LYS A 78 13.06 -14.42 -6.00
N LEU A 79 13.10 -13.41 -6.84
CA LEU A 79 11.95 -12.58 -7.16
C LEU A 79 11.55 -12.83 -8.61
N TYR A 80 10.46 -13.57 -8.82
CA TYR A 80 9.84 -13.70 -10.13
C TYR A 80 9.07 -12.42 -10.45
N VAL A 81 9.32 -11.81 -11.59
CA VAL A 81 8.65 -10.58 -12.02
C VAL A 81 7.83 -10.88 -13.26
N ILE A 82 6.58 -10.44 -13.24
CA ILE A 82 5.63 -10.61 -14.34
C ILE A 82 5.34 -9.25 -14.95
N SER A 83 5.57 -9.14 -16.26
CA SER A 83 5.37 -7.92 -17.04
C SER A 83 4.21 -8.03 -18.04
N GLU A 84 3.67 -9.23 -18.27
CA GLU A 84 2.57 -9.46 -19.21
C GLU A 84 1.26 -9.86 -18.53
N ARG A 85 0.14 -9.36 -19.09
CA ARG A 85 -1.21 -9.61 -18.55
C ARG A 85 -1.65 -11.07 -18.64
N LYS A 86 -1.30 -11.78 -19.72
CA LYS A 86 -1.74 -13.17 -19.95
C LYS A 86 -1.38 -14.12 -18.80
N LEU A 87 -0.27 -13.85 -18.11
CA LEU A 87 0.22 -14.61 -16.97
C LEU A 87 -0.59 -14.36 -15.69
N ILE A 88 -1.27 -13.22 -15.55
CA ILE A 88 -2.00 -12.86 -14.32
C ILE A 88 -3.12 -13.88 -14.03
N SER A 89 -3.85 -14.29 -15.06
CA SER A 89 -4.93 -15.28 -14.91
C SER A 89 -4.39 -16.63 -14.42
N ALA A 90 -3.19 -17.04 -14.88
CA ALA A 90 -2.55 -18.27 -14.45
C ALA A 90 -2.17 -18.22 -12.96
N ILE A 91 -1.64 -17.09 -12.49
CA ILE A 91 -1.36 -16.87 -11.05
C ILE A 91 -2.64 -16.96 -10.23
N GLN A 92 -3.70 -16.28 -10.65
CA GLN A 92 -4.96 -16.22 -9.92
C GLN A 92 -5.61 -17.61 -9.76
N ARG A 93 -5.51 -18.47 -10.78
CA ARG A 93 -5.95 -19.88 -10.68
C ARG A 93 -5.20 -20.68 -9.60
N HIS A 94 -4.01 -20.24 -9.20
CA HIS A 94 -3.14 -20.90 -8.23
C HIS A 94 -3.10 -20.19 -6.87
N ALA A 95 -4.18 -19.51 -6.47
CA ALA A 95 -4.25 -18.74 -5.22
C ALA A 95 -3.96 -19.55 -3.94
N ARG A 96 -4.08 -20.88 -3.96
CA ARG A 96 -3.73 -21.76 -2.83
C ARG A 96 -2.23 -21.98 -2.66
N THR A 97 -1.45 -21.82 -3.72
CA THR A 97 0.02 -22.01 -3.69
C THR A 97 0.80 -20.73 -3.93
N ILE A 98 0.16 -19.69 -4.47
CA ILE A 98 0.72 -18.36 -4.68
C ILE A 98 -0.14 -17.35 -3.91
N SER A 99 0.33 -16.90 -2.74
CA SER A 99 -0.50 -16.14 -1.80
C SER A 99 0.16 -14.84 -1.33
N PHE A 100 -0.66 -13.80 -1.10
CA PHE A 100 -0.21 -12.56 -0.49
C PHE A 100 -0.13 -12.62 1.04
N THR A 101 -0.91 -13.51 1.66
CA THR A 101 -1.15 -13.46 3.11
C THR A 101 0.11 -13.59 3.96
N PRO A 102 1.06 -14.50 3.68
CA PRO A 102 2.27 -14.59 4.51
C PRO A 102 3.13 -13.32 4.48
N PHE A 103 3.20 -12.67 3.30
CA PHE A 103 3.84 -11.37 3.17
C PHE A 103 3.12 -10.30 4.00
N ALA A 104 1.78 -10.28 3.97
CA ALA A 104 0.99 -9.38 4.79
C ALA A 104 1.24 -9.61 6.29
N ALA A 105 1.24 -10.86 6.76
CA ALA A 105 1.50 -11.20 8.17
C ALA A 105 2.91 -10.78 8.62
N LYS A 106 3.93 -11.07 7.79
CA LYS A 106 5.31 -10.62 8.03
C LYS A 106 5.41 -9.10 8.11
N THR A 107 4.75 -8.41 7.20
CA THR A 107 4.72 -6.95 7.10
C THR A 107 4.01 -6.32 8.29
N SER A 108 2.87 -6.87 8.72
CA SER A 108 2.16 -6.40 9.91
C SER A 108 3.01 -6.55 11.18
N LYS A 109 3.77 -7.65 11.32
CA LYS A 109 4.72 -7.83 12.42
C LYS A 109 5.81 -6.77 12.44
N THR A 110 6.47 -6.55 11.32
CA THR A 110 7.63 -5.64 11.24
C THR A 110 7.22 -4.17 11.29
N LEU A 111 6.15 -3.80 10.59
CA LEU A 111 5.64 -2.42 10.55
C LEU A 111 5.07 -2.00 11.89
N SER A 112 4.11 -2.74 12.44
CA SER A 112 3.35 -2.31 13.62
C SER A 112 4.00 -2.71 14.95
N GLY A 113 4.98 -3.62 14.93
CA GLY A 113 5.64 -4.09 16.16
C GLY A 113 4.67 -4.79 17.12
N LEU A 114 3.82 -5.66 16.57
CA LEU A 114 2.77 -6.37 17.30
C LEU A 114 3.31 -7.53 18.12
N GLY A 115 2.65 -7.80 19.25
CA GLY A 115 2.88 -9.01 20.05
C GLY A 115 2.26 -10.26 19.40
N ASP A 116 2.66 -11.44 19.88
CA ASP A 116 2.30 -12.71 19.25
C ASP A 116 0.78 -13.00 19.27
N ILE A 117 0.05 -12.54 20.30
CA ILE A 117 -1.42 -12.69 20.39
C ILE A 117 -2.09 -11.98 19.20
N VAL A 118 -1.77 -10.70 18.99
CA VAL A 118 -2.36 -9.90 17.91
C VAL A 118 -1.96 -10.42 16.54
N LEU A 119 -0.71 -10.88 16.41
CA LEU A 119 -0.24 -11.49 15.17
C LEU A 119 -1.00 -12.76 14.82
N GLY A 120 -1.26 -13.61 15.82
CA GLY A 120 -2.12 -14.78 15.65
C GLY A 120 -3.51 -14.38 15.15
N ILE A 121 -4.16 -13.42 15.81
CA ILE A 121 -5.51 -12.96 15.45
C ILE A 121 -5.56 -12.27 14.07
N GLN A 122 -4.49 -11.63 13.62
CA GLN A 122 -4.43 -11.06 12.26
C GLN A 122 -4.19 -12.10 11.16
N ASP A 123 -3.67 -13.29 11.50
CA ASP A 123 -3.38 -14.35 10.54
C ASP A 123 -4.65 -15.16 10.23
N HIS A 124 -5.46 -14.68 9.28
CA HIS A 124 -6.69 -15.38 8.88
C HIS A 124 -6.46 -16.74 8.20
N LEU A 125 -5.23 -17.13 7.86
CA LEU A 125 -4.93 -18.41 7.23
C LEU A 125 -4.48 -19.48 8.22
N GLN A 126 -3.51 -19.14 9.08
CA GLN A 126 -2.87 -20.09 10.00
C GLN A 126 -3.08 -19.72 11.48
N GLY A 127 -3.72 -18.58 11.75
CA GLY A 127 -4.05 -18.14 13.08
C GLY A 127 -5.10 -19.00 13.77
N PRO A 128 -5.38 -18.70 15.05
CA PRO A 128 -6.36 -19.41 15.84
C PRO A 128 -7.80 -19.14 15.31
N PRO A 129 -8.83 -19.86 15.79
CA PRO A 129 -10.20 -19.71 15.30
C PRO A 129 -10.71 -18.26 15.24
N GLU A 130 -10.29 -17.43 16.19
CA GLU A 130 -10.69 -16.03 16.34
C GLU A 130 -10.10 -15.13 15.24
N ALA A 131 -9.06 -15.57 14.54
CA ALA A 131 -8.53 -14.85 13.39
C ALA A 131 -9.54 -14.79 12.23
N LYS A 132 -10.33 -15.85 12.04
CA LYS A 132 -11.41 -15.86 11.05
C LYS A 132 -12.53 -14.91 11.44
N GLU A 133 -12.81 -14.80 12.74
CA GLU A 133 -13.82 -13.89 13.25
C GLU A 133 -13.37 -12.43 13.12
N PHE A 134 -12.11 -12.13 13.44
CA PHE A 134 -11.49 -10.82 13.24
C PHE A 134 -11.60 -10.37 11.77
N ASP A 135 -11.23 -11.26 10.86
CA ASP A 135 -11.30 -11.04 9.42
C ASP A 135 -12.76 -10.91 8.92
N ARG A 136 -13.68 -11.71 9.46
CA ARG A 136 -15.12 -11.61 9.16
C ARG A 136 -15.70 -10.28 9.58
N VAL A 137 -15.49 -9.86 10.83
CA VAL A 137 -15.99 -8.59 11.38
C VAL A 137 -15.39 -7.41 10.64
N GLN A 138 -14.07 -7.43 10.40
CA GLN A 138 -13.42 -6.39 9.62
C GLN A 138 -14.01 -6.27 8.21
N ARG A 139 -14.23 -7.38 7.50
CA ARG A 139 -14.85 -7.35 6.16
C ARG A 139 -16.29 -6.89 6.20
N ALA A 140 -17.08 -7.36 7.16
CA ALA A 140 -18.49 -7.02 7.28
C ALA A 140 -18.68 -5.51 7.49
N SER A 141 -17.95 -4.90 8.44
CA SER A 141 -18.06 -3.46 8.72
C SER A 141 -17.50 -2.57 7.60
N MET A 142 -16.68 -3.12 6.71
CA MET A 142 -16.13 -2.40 5.54
C MET A 142 -16.88 -2.72 4.24
N SER A 143 -17.90 -3.58 4.28
CA SER A 143 -18.74 -3.90 3.12
C SER A 143 -19.85 -2.87 2.96
N ALA A 144 -20.49 -2.85 1.79
CA ALA A 144 -21.67 -2.02 1.55
C ALA A 144 -22.73 -2.28 2.63
N GLY A 145 -23.15 -1.23 3.33
CA GLY A 145 -24.08 -1.32 4.44
C GLY A 145 -23.91 -0.18 5.45
N PRO A 146 -24.70 -0.18 6.53
CA PRO A 146 -24.82 0.95 7.46
C PRO A 146 -23.50 1.39 8.11
N ASP A 147 -22.60 0.46 8.44
CA ASP A 147 -21.30 0.77 9.04
C ASP A 147 -20.43 1.62 8.11
N LEU A 148 -20.35 1.21 6.83
CA LEU A 148 -19.58 1.93 5.82
C LEU A 148 -20.22 3.27 5.47
N ASP A 149 -21.55 3.32 5.40
CA ASP A 149 -22.30 4.55 5.10
C ASP A 149 -22.11 5.60 6.21
N ALA A 150 -22.16 5.18 7.48
CA ALA A 150 -21.92 6.07 8.62
C ALA A 150 -20.48 6.61 8.61
N MET A 151 -19.49 5.75 8.37
CA MET A 151 -18.08 6.16 8.26
C MET A 151 -17.86 7.13 7.09
N ALA A 152 -18.44 6.85 5.92
CA ALA A 152 -18.34 7.69 4.74
C ALA A 152 -18.99 9.06 4.95
N LEU A 153 -20.14 9.11 5.65
CA LEU A 153 -20.84 10.35 5.97
C LEU A 153 -19.99 11.26 6.87
N VAL A 154 -19.38 10.71 7.92
CA VAL A 154 -18.47 11.47 8.80
C VAL A 154 -17.28 12.00 8.01
N SER A 155 -16.64 11.15 7.21
CA SER A 155 -15.50 11.54 6.38
C SER A 155 -15.85 12.65 5.38
N ALA A 156 -17.04 12.57 4.76
CA ALA A 156 -17.51 13.58 3.82
C ALA A 156 -17.80 14.93 4.48
N ARG A 157 -18.34 14.94 5.72
CA ARG A 157 -18.57 16.17 6.48
C ARG A 157 -17.26 16.89 6.81
N VAL A 158 -16.27 16.16 7.33
CA VAL A 158 -14.94 16.74 7.60
C VAL A 158 -14.28 17.23 6.31
N THR A 159 -14.45 16.49 5.21
CA THR A 159 -13.96 16.92 3.90
C THR A 159 -14.61 18.25 3.47
N LEU A 160 -15.93 18.38 3.65
CA LEU A 160 -16.65 19.61 3.33
C LEU A 160 -16.16 20.78 4.18
N GLU A 161 -16.01 20.60 5.50
CA GLU A 161 -15.52 21.63 6.42
C GLU A 161 -14.14 22.19 5.99
N LEU A 162 -13.20 21.30 5.64
CA LEU A 162 -11.86 21.70 5.20
C LEU A 162 -11.87 22.41 3.83
N VAL A 163 -12.76 22.00 2.92
CA VAL A 163 -12.96 22.66 1.63
C VAL A 163 -13.58 24.05 1.82
N GLU A 164 -14.55 24.19 2.72
CA GLU A 164 -15.18 25.46 3.06
C GLU A 164 -14.19 26.43 3.73
N GLU A 165 -13.36 25.93 4.65
CA GLU A 165 -12.30 26.73 5.27
C GLU A 165 -11.33 27.29 4.21
N LEU A 166 -10.91 26.47 3.26
CA LEU A 166 -10.07 26.91 2.14
C LEU A 166 -10.81 27.93 1.25
N ALA A 167 -12.09 27.70 0.95
CA ALA A 167 -12.89 28.60 0.14
C ALA A 167 -13.08 29.97 0.82
N MET A 168 -13.28 29.99 2.15
CA MET A 168 -13.39 31.22 2.92
C MET A 168 -12.08 32.01 2.95
N LYS A 169 -10.93 31.33 3.13
CA LYS A 169 -9.60 31.95 3.02
C LYS A 169 -9.36 32.51 1.60
N ALA A 170 -9.88 31.85 0.57
CA ALA A 170 -9.74 32.32 -0.81
C ALA A 170 -10.57 33.59 -1.08
N LYS A 171 -11.74 33.73 -0.43
CA LYS A 171 -12.62 34.91 -0.58
C LYS A 171 -12.04 36.20 0.00
N THR A 172 -11.07 36.13 0.91
CA THR A 172 -10.48 37.33 1.53
C THR A 172 -9.43 38.04 0.65
N GLY A 173 -9.25 37.62 -0.62
CA GLY A 173 -8.28 38.22 -1.54
C GLY A 173 -8.37 37.69 -2.97
N ALA A 174 -7.25 37.68 -3.70
CA ALA A 174 -7.16 37.17 -5.08
C ALA A 174 -7.16 35.62 -5.19
N GLY A 175 -7.58 34.92 -4.13
CA GLY A 175 -7.43 33.48 -3.95
C GLY A 175 -6.31 33.08 -2.97
N THR A 176 -6.25 31.80 -2.61
CA THR A 176 -5.24 31.23 -1.71
C THR A 176 -4.34 30.28 -2.48
N ARG A 177 -3.02 30.49 -2.43
CA ARG A 177 -2.04 29.55 -2.97
C ARG A 177 -1.80 28.44 -1.95
N ILE A 178 -1.94 27.19 -2.40
CA ILE A 178 -1.69 25.99 -1.59
C ILE A 178 -0.68 25.07 -2.28
N GLU A 179 -0.03 24.22 -1.51
CA GLU A 179 0.68 23.05 -2.05
C GLU A 179 -0.33 21.89 -2.06
N LEU A 180 -0.76 21.48 -3.26
CA LEU A 180 -1.89 20.58 -3.46
C LEU A 180 -1.68 19.23 -2.77
N TYR A 181 -0.47 18.66 -2.83
CA TYR A 181 -0.22 17.35 -2.26
C TYR A 181 -0.28 17.38 -0.73
N THR A 182 0.36 18.38 -0.10
CA THR A 182 0.34 18.60 1.35
C THR A 182 -1.08 18.85 1.85
N TRP A 183 -1.85 19.69 1.15
CA TRP A 183 -3.23 19.96 1.53
C TRP A 183 -4.11 18.70 1.41
N LEU A 184 -4.00 17.94 0.32
CA LEU A 184 -4.74 16.69 0.16
C LEU A 184 -4.31 15.61 1.16
N LYS A 185 -3.01 15.52 1.48
CA LYS A 185 -2.49 14.61 2.51
C LYS A 185 -3.17 14.89 3.85
N HIS A 186 -3.20 16.15 4.28
CA HIS A 186 -3.85 16.54 5.53
C HIS A 186 -5.37 16.31 5.50
N LEU A 187 -6.03 16.75 4.42
CA LEU A 187 -7.46 16.56 4.24
C LEU A 187 -7.87 15.08 4.37
N ILE A 188 -7.15 14.19 3.68
CA ILE A 188 -7.45 12.76 3.67
C ILE A 188 -7.07 12.10 4.99
N ALA A 189 -5.92 12.47 5.56
CA ALA A 189 -5.50 11.96 6.86
C ALA A 189 -6.57 12.26 7.91
N LEU A 190 -7.02 13.51 8.03
CA LEU A 190 -8.01 13.91 9.01
C LEU A 190 -9.41 13.35 8.69
N SER A 191 -9.90 13.49 7.47
CA SER A 191 -11.28 13.09 7.15
C SER A 191 -11.50 11.58 7.18
N ALA A 192 -10.56 10.78 6.67
CA ALA A 192 -10.69 9.32 6.70
C ALA A 192 -10.51 8.77 8.12
N SER A 193 -9.55 9.31 8.87
CA SER A 193 -9.33 8.91 10.26
C SER A 193 -10.48 9.32 11.18
N GLU A 194 -11.17 10.45 10.93
CA GLU A 194 -12.32 10.85 11.73
C GLU A 194 -13.49 9.86 11.55
N GLY A 195 -13.77 9.47 10.31
CA GLY A 195 -14.76 8.43 10.03
C GLY A 195 -14.41 7.09 10.71
N MET A 196 -13.12 6.80 10.84
CA MET A 196 -12.61 5.54 11.38
C MET A 196 -12.61 5.51 12.92
N PHE A 197 -12.00 6.53 13.55
CA PHE A 197 -11.70 6.59 14.97
C PHE A 197 -12.72 7.38 15.80
N GLY A 198 -13.61 8.13 15.15
CA GLY A 198 -14.66 8.91 15.82
C GLY A 198 -14.13 10.15 16.55
N PRO A 199 -14.89 10.70 17.51
CA PRO A 199 -14.61 12.00 18.13
C PRO A 199 -13.24 12.14 18.82
N MET A 200 -12.67 11.02 19.28
CA MET A 200 -11.34 10.99 19.92
C MET A 200 -10.21 10.69 18.93
N ASN A 201 -10.42 10.93 17.64
CA ASN A 201 -9.46 10.65 16.57
C ASN A 201 -8.04 11.17 16.87
N PRO A 202 -7.02 10.29 16.94
CA PRO A 202 -5.64 10.68 17.19
C PRO A 202 -5.05 11.63 16.15
N PHE A 203 -5.54 11.62 14.90
CA PHE A 203 -5.06 12.54 13.84
C PHE A 203 -5.45 14.01 14.05
N ARG A 204 -6.28 14.32 15.05
CA ARG A 204 -6.50 15.70 15.49
C ARG A 204 -5.26 16.31 16.17
N ASP A 205 -4.35 15.47 16.68
CA ASP A 205 -3.02 15.90 17.13
C ASP A 205 -2.09 16.02 15.91
N PRO A 206 -1.61 17.23 15.56
CA PRO A 206 -0.69 17.43 14.43
C PRO A 206 0.59 16.60 14.53
N ASP A 207 1.06 16.32 15.74
CA ASP A 207 2.26 15.50 15.93
C ASP A 207 1.99 14.03 15.63
N HIS A 208 0.75 13.54 15.81
CA HIS A 208 0.36 12.18 15.42
C HIS A 208 0.40 12.02 13.90
N GLU A 209 -0.15 13.00 13.18
CA GLU A 209 -0.13 13.00 11.72
C GLU A 209 1.30 13.11 11.18
N ALA A 210 2.12 14.02 11.73
CA ALA A 210 3.51 14.19 11.34
C ALA A 210 4.34 12.90 11.57
N ASP A 211 4.14 12.25 12.72
CA ASP A 211 4.77 10.98 13.04
C ASP A 211 4.31 9.86 12.11
N PHE A 212 3.03 9.83 11.74
CA PHE A 212 2.50 8.86 10.78
C PHE A 212 3.19 9.01 9.42
N TRP A 213 3.30 10.22 8.88
CA TRP A 213 3.95 10.43 7.59
C TRP A 213 5.45 10.13 7.62
N THR A 214 6.15 10.50 8.71
CA THR A 214 7.56 10.14 8.92
C THR A 214 7.76 8.63 8.91
N PHE A 215 6.85 7.89 9.56
CA PHE A 215 6.83 6.44 9.55
C PHE A 215 6.52 5.87 8.16
N ALA A 216 5.48 6.37 7.49
CA ALA A 216 4.97 5.85 6.22
C ALA A 216 6.00 5.98 5.09
N GLU A 217 6.72 7.10 5.02
CA GLU A 217 7.76 7.36 4.00
C GLU A 217 8.92 6.34 4.06
N LYS A 218 9.23 5.83 5.27
CA LYS A 218 10.31 4.86 5.49
C LYS A 218 9.81 3.44 5.77
N SER A 219 8.51 3.19 5.61
CA SER A 219 7.88 1.88 5.85
C SER A 219 8.59 0.74 5.11
N HIS A 220 9.01 0.96 3.87
CA HIS A 220 9.75 -0.01 3.06
C HIS A 220 11.08 -0.47 3.72
N ILE A 221 11.76 0.41 4.47
CA ILE A 221 12.96 0.07 5.24
C ILE A 221 12.57 -0.73 6.49
N LEU A 222 11.47 -0.34 7.17
CA LEU A 222 10.97 -1.03 8.35
C LEU A 222 10.57 -2.48 8.04
N VAL A 223 9.95 -2.74 6.88
CA VAL A 223 9.55 -4.08 6.44
C VAL A 223 10.76 -5.02 6.31
N MET A 224 11.95 -4.51 5.95
CA MET A 224 13.16 -5.33 5.85
C MET A 224 13.53 -6.00 7.18
N GLY A 225 13.16 -5.37 8.31
CA GLY A 225 13.43 -5.89 9.65
C GLY A 225 14.92 -5.96 10.00
N GLY A 226 15.24 -6.65 11.11
CA GLY A 226 16.61 -6.79 11.60
C GLY A 226 17.23 -5.45 12.05
N LEU A 227 18.50 -5.25 11.71
CA LEU A 227 19.25 -4.04 12.09
C LEU A 227 19.02 -2.85 11.14
N MET A 228 18.49 -3.09 9.93
CA MET A 228 18.34 -2.06 8.90
C MET A 228 17.50 -0.86 9.35
N PRO A 229 16.32 -1.04 9.99
CA PRO A 229 15.51 0.09 10.45
C PRO A 229 16.22 0.94 11.51
N ARG A 230 17.04 0.32 12.37
CA ARG A 230 17.79 1.04 13.43
C ARG A 230 18.90 1.93 12.86
N ILE A 231 19.44 1.56 11.70
CA ILE A 231 20.56 2.26 11.05
C ILE A 231 20.04 3.31 10.07
N LEU A 232 19.06 2.95 9.23
CA LEU A 232 18.62 3.77 8.09
C LEU A 232 17.29 4.51 8.32
N ALA A 233 16.50 4.12 9.32
CA ALA A 233 15.15 4.65 9.54
C ALA A 233 14.83 4.84 11.04
N ARG A 234 15.82 5.30 11.81
CA ARG A 234 15.71 5.47 13.27
C ARG A 234 14.61 6.45 13.66
N ASP A 235 14.48 7.53 12.91
CA ASP A 235 13.43 8.53 13.07
C ASP A 235 12.04 7.95 12.84
N ALA A 236 11.86 7.14 11.79
CA ALA A 236 10.60 6.45 11.52
C ALA A 236 10.25 5.42 12.59
N LEU A 237 11.24 4.71 13.15
CA LEU A 237 11.01 3.85 14.32
C LEU A 237 10.53 4.66 15.53
N GLN A 238 11.16 5.81 15.81
CA GLN A 238 10.76 6.65 16.94
C GLN A 238 9.38 7.25 16.74
N ALA A 239 9.06 7.71 15.52
CA ALA A 239 7.75 8.23 15.15
C ALA A 239 6.65 7.16 15.34
N ARG A 240 6.91 5.93 14.89
CA ARG A 240 6.05 4.78 15.13
C ARG A 240 5.78 4.57 16.64
N GLU A 241 6.83 4.54 17.47
CA GLU A 241 6.66 4.30 18.90
C GLU A 241 5.89 5.43 19.59
N ARG A 242 6.08 6.71 19.18
CA ARG A 242 5.28 7.83 19.68
C ARG A 242 3.80 7.69 19.32
N ASN A 243 3.48 7.33 18.08
CA ASN A 243 2.10 7.06 17.68
C ASN A 243 1.50 5.85 18.42
N ALA A 244 2.31 4.84 18.72
CA ALA A 244 1.86 3.72 19.56
C ALA A 244 1.35 4.21 20.92
N VAL A 245 2.08 5.13 21.57
CA VAL A 245 1.68 5.72 22.86
C VAL A 245 0.39 6.55 22.73
N ARG A 246 0.23 7.31 21.64
CA ARG A 246 -1.02 8.06 21.39
C ARG A 246 -2.21 7.13 21.20
N TYR A 247 -2.05 6.04 20.45
CA TYR A 247 -3.10 5.02 20.33
C TYR A 247 -3.39 4.29 21.64
N GLU A 248 -2.37 4.02 22.46
CA GLU A 248 -2.58 3.47 23.81
C GLU A 248 -3.46 4.38 24.66
N ASN A 249 -3.24 5.70 24.60
CA ASN A 249 -4.08 6.67 25.30
C ASN A 249 -5.50 6.72 24.72
N TYR A 250 -5.63 6.67 23.40
CA TYR A 250 -6.94 6.58 22.72
C TYR A 250 -7.75 5.36 23.21
N ILE A 251 -7.13 4.18 23.29
CA ILE A 251 -7.81 2.98 23.80
C ILE A 251 -8.14 3.13 25.29
N ARG A 252 -7.20 3.63 26.11
CA ARG A 252 -7.39 3.79 27.56
C ARG A 252 -8.55 4.72 27.90
N ASN A 253 -8.77 5.74 27.09
CA ASN A 253 -9.83 6.71 27.28
C ASN A 253 -11.17 6.29 26.65
N GLY A 254 -11.28 5.04 26.16
CA GLY A 254 -12.52 4.54 25.56
C GLY A 254 -12.79 5.03 24.14
N GLY A 255 -11.82 5.65 23.45
CA GLY A 255 -12.04 6.22 22.11
C GLY A 255 -12.53 5.19 21.08
N HIS A 256 -12.08 3.94 21.20
CA HIS A 256 -12.54 2.83 20.37
C HIS A 256 -14.02 2.47 20.55
N GLU A 257 -14.65 2.86 21.66
CA GLU A 257 -16.06 2.60 21.97
C GLU A 257 -17.00 3.59 21.26
N GLU A 258 -16.49 4.73 20.80
CA GLU A 258 -17.23 5.71 19.99
C GLU A 258 -16.83 5.69 18.51
N ALA A 259 -15.87 4.84 18.15
CA ALA A 259 -15.35 4.71 16.79
C ALA A 259 -16.31 4.03 15.81
N SER A 260 -15.86 3.85 14.57
CA SER A 260 -16.56 3.06 13.55
C SER A 260 -16.75 1.59 13.94
N GLY A 261 -17.69 0.91 13.28
CA GLY A 261 -17.95 -0.52 13.48
C GLY A 261 -16.70 -1.38 13.31
N VAL A 262 -15.82 -1.04 12.36
CA VAL A 262 -14.57 -1.78 12.13
C VAL A 262 -13.57 -1.61 13.28
N VAL A 263 -13.41 -0.41 13.85
CA VAL A 263 -12.51 -0.20 15.00
C VAL A 263 -13.06 -0.88 16.25
N LYS A 264 -14.36 -0.70 16.51
CA LYS A 264 -15.08 -1.36 17.62
C LYS A 264 -14.94 -2.87 17.56
N GLY A 265 -15.28 -3.46 16.42
CA GLY A 265 -15.27 -4.91 16.22
C GLY A 265 -13.86 -5.50 16.36
N ARG A 266 -12.85 -4.85 15.75
CA ARG A 266 -11.45 -5.26 15.90
C ARG A 266 -11.00 -5.21 17.35
N CYS A 267 -11.28 -4.12 18.05
CA CYS A 267 -10.91 -3.95 19.46
C CYS A 267 -11.60 -4.95 20.37
N HIS A 268 -12.89 -5.21 20.15
CA HIS A 268 -13.68 -6.17 20.90
C HIS A 268 -13.09 -7.58 20.82
N ILE A 269 -12.81 -8.08 19.62
CA ILE A 269 -12.23 -9.41 19.42
C ILE A 269 -10.85 -9.52 20.07
N LEU A 270 -10.01 -8.49 19.95
CA LEU A 270 -8.70 -8.48 20.60
C LEU A 270 -8.84 -8.55 22.13
N LYS A 271 -9.74 -7.74 22.70
CA LYS A 271 -9.99 -7.69 24.15
C LYS A 271 -10.49 -9.02 24.70
N GLU A 272 -11.43 -9.67 24.00
CA GLU A 272 -11.96 -10.99 24.40
C GLU A 272 -10.90 -12.08 24.39
N ASN A 273 -9.87 -11.92 23.56
CA ASN A 273 -8.76 -12.87 23.41
C ASN A 273 -7.50 -12.48 24.18
N GLY A 274 -7.65 -11.65 25.23
CA GLY A 274 -6.58 -11.34 26.17
C GLY A 274 -5.54 -10.34 25.66
N ALA A 275 -5.81 -9.60 24.57
CA ALA A 275 -4.95 -8.51 24.14
C ALA A 275 -4.96 -7.37 25.17
N THR A 276 -3.78 -6.79 25.42
CA THR A 276 -3.65 -5.64 26.32
C THR A 276 -4.12 -4.33 25.65
N VAL A 277 -4.32 -3.27 26.44
CA VAL A 277 -4.53 -1.90 25.91
C VAL A 277 -3.42 -1.49 24.93
N ARG A 278 -2.19 -1.91 25.23
CA ARG A 278 -1.02 -1.71 24.36
C ARG A 278 -1.15 -2.42 23.02
N ASP A 279 -1.60 -3.65 23.04
CA ASP A 279 -1.83 -4.44 21.83
C ASP A 279 -2.95 -3.87 20.96
N MET A 280 -4.07 -3.49 21.61
CA MET A 280 -5.19 -2.82 20.95
C MET A 280 -4.80 -1.48 20.34
N GLY A 281 -3.93 -0.70 20.99
CA GLY A 281 -3.43 0.55 20.42
C GLY A 281 -2.50 0.32 19.22
N ARG A 282 -1.54 -0.60 19.36
CA ARG A 282 -0.51 -0.86 18.34
C ARG A 282 -1.06 -1.37 17.01
N ILE A 283 -2.16 -2.11 17.02
CA ILE A 283 -2.74 -2.66 15.79
C ILE A 283 -3.19 -1.57 14.80
N HIS A 284 -3.43 -0.35 15.30
CA HIS A 284 -3.88 0.77 14.47
C HIS A 284 -2.76 1.37 13.62
N ILE A 285 -1.50 1.25 14.01
CA ILE A 285 -0.34 1.75 13.23
C ILE A 285 -0.31 1.15 11.81
N GLY A 286 -0.44 -0.17 11.71
CA GLY A 286 -0.50 -0.85 10.42
C GLY A 286 -1.81 -0.60 9.69
N PHE A 287 -2.88 -0.29 10.44
CA PHE A 287 -4.17 0.02 9.85
C PHE A 287 -4.15 1.40 9.18
N ASP A 288 -3.50 2.40 9.77
CA ASP A 288 -3.30 3.71 9.16
C ASP A 288 -2.52 3.59 7.84
N MET A 289 -1.49 2.74 7.81
CA MET A 289 -0.75 2.46 6.58
C MET A 289 -1.67 1.87 5.51
N ALA A 290 -2.53 0.91 5.86
CA ALA A 290 -3.49 0.32 4.94
C ALA A 290 -4.56 1.33 4.47
N MET A 291 -4.95 2.27 5.34
CA MET A 291 -5.99 3.27 5.09
C MET A 291 -5.49 4.45 4.24
N LEU A 292 -4.33 5.02 4.57
CA LEU A 292 -3.93 6.34 4.08
C LEU A 292 -2.85 6.30 3.00
N ALA A 293 -1.94 5.32 3.05
CA ALA A 293 -0.73 5.34 2.23
C ALA A 293 -1.01 5.30 0.72
N ASN A 294 -2.10 4.66 0.31
CA ASN A 294 -2.55 4.63 -1.09
C ASN A 294 -3.60 5.70 -1.39
N TYR A 295 -4.39 6.11 -0.39
CA TYR A 295 -5.50 7.04 -0.59
C TYR A 295 -4.98 8.44 -0.94
N ALA A 296 -4.04 8.99 -0.16
CA ALA A 296 -3.48 10.32 -0.41
C ALA A 296 -2.86 10.50 -1.82
N PRO A 297 -1.93 9.63 -2.28
CA PRO A 297 -1.37 9.76 -3.62
C PRO A 297 -2.39 9.48 -4.72
N THR A 298 -3.35 8.57 -4.51
CA THR A 298 -4.43 8.33 -5.48
C THR A 298 -5.27 9.59 -5.70
N ALA A 299 -5.70 10.23 -4.61
CA ALA A 299 -6.51 11.43 -4.68
C ALA A 299 -5.74 12.59 -5.30
N PHE A 300 -4.45 12.74 -4.96
CA PHE A 300 -3.58 13.73 -5.59
C PHE A 300 -3.55 13.58 -7.11
N TRP A 301 -3.25 12.38 -7.61
CA TRP A 301 -3.19 12.16 -9.05
C TRP A 301 -4.54 12.36 -9.73
N ALA A 302 -5.63 11.88 -9.11
CA ALA A 302 -6.97 12.10 -9.65
C ALA A 302 -7.32 13.60 -9.76
N VAL A 303 -7.11 14.37 -8.69
CA VAL A 303 -7.38 15.81 -8.68
C VAL A 303 -6.45 16.54 -9.66
N TYR A 304 -5.17 16.21 -9.68
CA TYR A 304 -4.19 16.82 -10.59
C TYR A 304 -4.56 16.58 -12.06
N GLU A 305 -4.81 15.33 -12.46
CA GLU A 305 -5.14 14.97 -13.84
C GLU A 305 -6.45 15.62 -14.30
N ILE A 306 -7.46 15.69 -13.42
CA ILE A 306 -8.72 16.37 -13.71
C ILE A 306 -8.49 17.87 -13.90
N LEU A 307 -7.84 18.54 -12.93
CA LEU A 307 -7.67 20.00 -12.96
C LEU A 307 -6.77 20.50 -14.10
N CYS A 308 -5.82 19.67 -14.56
CA CYS A 308 -4.99 19.99 -15.72
C CYS A 308 -5.75 19.95 -17.07
N ARG A 309 -7.00 19.46 -17.09
CA ARG A 309 -7.82 19.31 -18.31
C ARG A 309 -9.11 20.14 -18.20
N PRO A 310 -9.12 21.41 -18.65
CA PRO A 310 -10.26 22.32 -18.44
C PRO A 310 -11.60 21.80 -18.97
N THR A 311 -11.61 21.15 -20.14
CA THR A 311 -12.82 20.54 -20.71
C THR A 311 -13.37 19.43 -19.80
N LEU A 312 -12.49 18.54 -19.32
CA LEU A 312 -12.87 17.46 -18.40
C LEU A 312 -13.44 18.02 -17.09
N VAL A 313 -12.88 19.11 -16.55
CA VAL A 313 -13.43 19.78 -15.36
C VAL A 313 -14.87 20.27 -15.61
N GLN A 314 -15.14 20.85 -16.77
CA GLN A 314 -16.48 21.35 -17.10
C GLN A 314 -17.49 20.21 -17.20
N GLU A 315 -17.13 19.15 -17.93
CA GLU A 315 -17.99 17.96 -18.11
C GLU A 315 -18.25 17.24 -16.77
N ILE A 316 -17.23 17.06 -15.93
CA ILE A 316 -17.39 16.47 -14.59
C ILE A 316 -18.30 17.34 -13.72
N ARG A 317 -18.18 18.68 -13.78
CA ARG A 317 -19.07 19.56 -13.01
C ARG A 317 -20.53 19.44 -13.46
N GLU A 318 -20.78 19.34 -14.76
CA GLU A 318 -22.13 19.09 -15.29
C GLU A 318 -22.68 17.74 -14.87
N GLU A 319 -21.82 16.72 -14.86
CA GLU A 319 -22.17 15.38 -14.41
C GLU A 319 -22.51 15.36 -12.91
N VAL A 320 -21.66 15.94 -12.06
CA VAL A 320 -21.84 15.97 -10.60
C VAL A 320 -23.07 16.76 -10.19
N ARG A 321 -23.48 17.80 -10.94
CA ARG A 321 -24.74 18.53 -10.68
C ARG A 321 -25.97 17.63 -10.62
N LYS A 322 -25.95 16.46 -11.30
CA LYS A 322 -27.05 15.49 -11.27
C LYS A 322 -27.20 14.80 -9.90
N ALA A 323 -26.12 14.76 -9.11
CA ALA A 323 -26.09 14.18 -7.76
C ALA A 323 -26.35 15.23 -6.67
N ILE A 324 -26.59 16.49 -7.04
CA ILE A 324 -26.85 17.59 -6.11
C ILE A 324 -28.34 17.90 -6.13
N THR A 325 -28.96 17.92 -4.96
CA THR A 325 -30.34 18.37 -4.77
C THR A 325 -30.36 19.69 -4.00
N LYS A 326 -31.34 20.54 -4.31
CA LYS A 326 -31.56 21.79 -3.58
C LYS A 326 -32.47 21.49 -2.40
N GLY A 327 -31.99 21.74 -1.18
CA GLY A 327 -32.79 21.64 0.03
C GLY A 327 -33.74 22.84 0.21
N ASP A 328 -34.64 22.73 1.19
CA ASP A 328 -35.69 23.71 1.46
C ASP A 328 -35.15 25.06 1.98
N GLU A 329 -33.98 25.10 2.62
CA GLU A 329 -33.37 26.29 3.23
C GLU A 329 -32.21 26.91 2.42
N ALA A 330 -32.20 26.71 1.09
CA ALA A 330 -31.12 27.15 0.17
C ALA A 330 -29.76 26.43 0.32
N ASP A 331 -29.66 25.42 1.19
CA ASP A 331 -28.52 24.52 1.28
C ASP A 331 -28.54 23.48 0.15
N TRP A 332 -27.40 23.33 -0.53
CA TRP A 332 -27.20 22.29 -1.53
C TRP A 332 -26.79 21.00 -0.84
N THR A 333 -27.49 19.90 -1.12
CA THR A 333 -27.17 18.58 -0.57
C THR A 333 -26.54 17.71 -1.66
N LEU A 334 -25.39 17.12 -1.36
CA LEU A 334 -24.75 16.12 -2.21
C LEU A 334 -25.14 14.72 -1.77
N GLU A 335 -25.79 13.97 -2.64
CA GLU A 335 -26.07 12.56 -2.38
C GLU A 335 -24.85 11.70 -2.73
N ILE A 336 -24.03 11.35 -1.73
CA ILE A 336 -22.77 10.62 -1.91
C ILE A 336 -23.01 9.24 -2.55
N SER A 337 -24.10 8.56 -2.19
CA SER A 337 -24.47 7.25 -2.72
C SER A 337 -24.71 7.26 -4.23
N SER A 338 -25.25 8.35 -4.78
CA SER A 338 -25.57 8.45 -6.19
C SER A 338 -24.35 8.75 -7.06
N LEU A 339 -23.25 9.29 -6.52
CA LEU A 339 -22.04 9.59 -7.30
C LEU A 339 -21.51 8.40 -8.10
N LYS A 340 -21.59 7.18 -7.55
CA LYS A 340 -21.09 5.97 -8.22
C LYS A 340 -21.90 5.58 -9.46
N THR A 341 -23.18 5.93 -9.50
CA THR A 341 -24.11 5.56 -10.59
C THR A 341 -24.41 6.74 -11.51
N ALA A 342 -24.47 7.95 -10.96
CA ALA A 342 -24.78 9.18 -11.67
C ALA A 342 -23.55 9.87 -12.27
N CYS A 343 -22.33 9.54 -11.81
CA CYS A 343 -21.10 10.20 -12.24
C CYS A 343 -20.03 9.26 -12.85
N PRO A 344 -20.34 8.58 -13.97
CA PRO A 344 -19.39 7.67 -14.64
C PRO A 344 -18.12 8.37 -15.16
N LEU A 345 -18.17 9.62 -15.61
CA LEU A 345 -16.98 10.35 -16.08
C LEU A 345 -16.04 10.68 -14.93
N LEU A 346 -16.56 11.11 -13.77
CA LEU A 346 -15.77 11.28 -12.55
C LEU A 346 -15.10 9.97 -12.14
N LEU A 347 -15.87 8.87 -12.10
CA LEU A 347 -15.34 7.55 -11.75
C LEU A 347 -14.26 7.09 -12.72
N SER A 348 -14.50 7.23 -14.03
CA SER A 348 -13.55 6.88 -15.09
C SER A 348 -12.25 7.70 -14.97
N SER A 349 -12.37 8.99 -14.68
CA SER A 349 -11.19 9.87 -14.51
C SER A 349 -10.33 9.47 -13.31
N ILE A 350 -10.95 9.07 -12.19
CA ILE A 350 -10.23 8.55 -11.03
C ILE A 350 -9.54 7.23 -11.37
N GLN A 351 -10.24 6.31 -12.04
CA GLN A 351 -9.69 5.02 -12.45
C GLN A 351 -8.53 5.17 -13.45
N GLU A 352 -8.63 6.13 -14.37
CA GLU A 352 -7.59 6.43 -15.34
C GLU A 352 -6.36 7.05 -14.66
N ALA A 353 -6.56 8.00 -13.75
CA ALA A 353 -5.48 8.55 -12.94
C ALA A 353 -4.77 7.45 -12.13
N GLN A 354 -5.53 6.50 -11.56
CA GLN A 354 -4.96 5.32 -10.90
C GLN A 354 -4.19 4.43 -11.87
N ARG A 355 -4.73 4.11 -13.05
CA ARG A 355 -4.08 3.28 -14.06
C ARG A 355 -2.73 3.84 -14.47
N VAL A 356 -2.69 5.15 -14.73
CA VAL A 356 -1.50 5.82 -15.26
C VAL A 356 -0.50 6.15 -14.17
N ASN A 357 -0.90 6.42 -12.93
CA ASN A 357 0.03 6.88 -11.89
C ASN A 357 0.36 5.84 -10.80
N SER A 358 -0.42 4.77 -10.67
CA SER A 358 -0.17 3.76 -9.64
C SER A 358 1.01 2.87 -9.97
N VAL A 359 1.86 2.60 -8.97
CA VAL A 359 2.86 1.54 -8.99
C VAL A 359 2.33 0.41 -8.13
N GLN A 360 1.54 -0.49 -8.73
CA GLN A 360 0.90 -1.56 -7.96
C GLN A 360 1.94 -2.60 -7.49
N ALA A 361 2.03 -2.78 -6.17
CA ALA A 361 2.81 -3.84 -5.57
C ALA A 361 2.04 -5.17 -5.55
N GLY A 362 1.98 -5.86 -6.68
CA GLY A 362 1.35 -7.19 -6.78
C GLY A 362 2.20 -8.34 -6.22
N ILE A 363 2.73 -8.20 -5.00
CA ILE A 363 3.62 -9.20 -4.39
C ILE A 363 2.85 -10.44 -3.93
N ARG A 364 3.44 -11.62 -4.12
CA ARG A 364 2.95 -12.93 -3.66
C ARG A 364 4.13 -13.77 -3.20
N GLU A 365 3.90 -14.67 -2.26
CA GLU A 365 4.84 -15.70 -1.85
C GLU A 365 4.43 -17.05 -2.46
N ILE A 366 5.41 -17.81 -2.93
CA ILE A 366 5.23 -19.16 -3.45
C ILE A 366 5.30 -20.15 -2.28
N LEU A 367 4.16 -20.71 -1.89
CA LEU A 367 4.02 -21.60 -0.72
C LEU A 367 4.44 -23.04 -1.03
N ARG A 368 4.30 -23.43 -2.30
CA ARG A 368 4.63 -24.76 -2.83
C ARG A 368 5.13 -24.61 -4.25
N ASP A 369 6.07 -25.47 -4.66
CA ASP A 369 6.50 -25.56 -6.05
C ASP A 369 5.27 -25.65 -6.96
N THR A 370 5.14 -24.69 -7.88
CA THR A 370 3.94 -24.50 -8.70
C THR A 370 4.34 -24.26 -10.14
N THR A 371 3.83 -25.07 -11.06
CA THR A 371 3.98 -24.81 -12.49
C THR A 371 2.82 -23.95 -12.96
N ILE A 372 3.11 -22.77 -13.50
CA ILE A 372 2.13 -21.96 -14.21
C ILE A 372 2.23 -22.25 -15.71
N THR A 373 1.08 -22.45 -16.36
CA THR A 373 1.01 -22.72 -17.80
C THR A 373 0.21 -21.63 -18.48
N THR A 374 0.79 -21.07 -19.53
CA THR A 374 0.15 -20.24 -20.55
C THR A 374 -0.06 -21.08 -21.81
N GLU A 375 -0.77 -20.54 -22.80
CA GLU A 375 -1.05 -21.25 -24.06
C GLU A 375 0.24 -21.74 -24.74
N ASP A 376 1.33 -20.97 -24.66
CA ASP A 376 2.58 -21.27 -25.37
C ASP A 376 3.68 -21.90 -24.51
N THR A 377 3.68 -21.64 -23.19
CA THR A 377 4.83 -21.94 -22.31
C THR A 377 4.41 -22.28 -20.87
N SER A 378 5.22 -23.11 -20.21
CA SER A 378 5.07 -23.46 -18.79
C SER A 378 6.30 -23.04 -17.99
N PHE A 379 6.10 -22.46 -16.81
CA PHE A 379 7.16 -22.02 -15.92
C PHE A 379 6.99 -22.62 -14.53
N LEU A 380 8.06 -23.17 -13.96
CA LEU A 380 8.11 -23.62 -12.58
C LEU A 380 8.45 -22.46 -11.64
N LEU A 381 7.65 -22.26 -10.60
CA LEU A 381 7.90 -21.31 -9.53
C LEU A 381 8.23 -22.10 -8.25
N LYS A 382 9.39 -21.82 -7.65
CA LYS A 382 9.88 -22.57 -6.47
C LYS A 382 9.36 -22.01 -5.16
N LYS A 383 9.05 -22.90 -4.22
CA LYS A 383 8.66 -22.58 -2.85
C LYS A 383 9.68 -21.63 -2.17
N GLY A 384 9.18 -20.70 -1.36
CA GLY A 384 9.98 -19.75 -0.59
C GLY A 384 10.48 -18.54 -1.39
N SER A 385 10.13 -18.48 -2.68
CA SER A 385 10.40 -17.33 -3.54
C SER A 385 9.24 -16.34 -3.51
N TYR A 386 9.50 -15.12 -3.96
CA TYR A 386 8.47 -14.09 -4.15
C TYR A 386 8.15 -13.92 -5.64
N LEU A 387 6.93 -13.53 -5.92
CA LEU A 387 6.44 -13.14 -7.23
C LEU A 387 5.92 -11.72 -7.15
N GLN A 388 6.20 -10.90 -8.16
CA GLN A 388 5.78 -9.52 -8.26
C GLN A 388 5.11 -9.30 -9.62
N ILE A 389 3.84 -8.93 -9.59
CA ILE A 389 3.15 -8.42 -10.78
C ILE A 389 3.58 -6.95 -10.95
N ASN A 390 4.22 -6.63 -12.08
CA ASN A 390 4.62 -5.26 -12.38
C ASN A 390 3.46 -4.50 -13.01
N GLY A 391 2.72 -3.76 -12.17
CA GLY A 391 1.56 -2.99 -12.59
C GLY A 391 1.85 -1.99 -13.72
N ILE A 392 3.05 -1.39 -13.76
CA ILE A 392 3.40 -0.40 -14.80
C ILE A 392 3.35 -1.03 -16.19
N SER A 393 4.02 -2.18 -16.37
CA SER A 393 4.03 -2.89 -17.66
C SER A 393 2.63 -3.33 -18.07
N THR A 394 1.82 -3.83 -17.12
CA THR A 394 0.51 -4.40 -17.44
C THR A 394 -0.60 -3.36 -17.61
N LEU A 395 -0.54 -2.25 -16.87
CA LEU A 395 -1.57 -1.20 -16.89
C LEU A 395 -1.30 -0.11 -17.92
N ARG A 396 -0.09 -0.06 -18.50
CA ARG A 396 0.29 0.92 -19.52
C ARG A 396 0.69 0.30 -20.85
N ASP A 397 0.41 -0.99 -21.04
CA ASP A 397 0.64 -1.66 -22.31
C ASP A 397 -0.32 -1.13 -23.39
N LEU A 398 0.28 -0.63 -24.47
CA LEU A 398 -0.36 0.08 -25.57
C LEU A 398 -1.29 -0.84 -26.37
N GLU A 399 -1.02 -2.14 -26.42
CA GLU A 399 -1.86 -3.08 -27.18
C GLU A 399 -3.29 -3.13 -26.64
N THR A 400 -3.48 -2.99 -25.32
CA THR A 400 -4.82 -3.00 -24.73
C THR A 400 -5.39 -1.61 -24.47
N TRP A 401 -4.55 -0.64 -24.08
CA TRP A 401 -5.05 0.68 -23.66
C TRP A 401 -5.06 1.72 -24.78
N GLY A 402 -4.42 1.44 -25.91
CA GLY A 402 -4.25 2.42 -26.99
C GLY A 402 -3.24 3.52 -26.65
N PHE A 403 -3.15 4.50 -27.53
CA PHE A 403 -2.27 5.67 -27.41
C PHE A 403 -2.88 6.79 -26.58
#